data_AF-A0A1B6F634-F1
#
_entry.id   AF-A0A1B6F634-F1
#
_cell.length_a   1.000
_cell.length_b   1.000
_cell.length_c   1.000
_cell.angle_alpha   90.00
_cell.angle_beta   90.00
_cell.angle_gamma   90.00
#
_symmetry.space_group_name_H-M   'P 1'
#
loop_
_entity.id
_entity.type
_entity.pdbx_description
1 polymer ?
#
loop_
_entity_poly.entity_id
_entity_poly.type
_entity_poly.pdbx_seq_one_letter_code
_entity_poly.pdbx_strand_id
1 'polypeptide(L)'
;DAVAKFSKYVFSNLNNHNHVSGVFCDLSRAFDTVNHLKLLNKLELYGIRGCALRWFKSYLSNRYQSVQVTNSFGTAKSDFVEVSMGVPQGSILGPLLFALYVNDFSSCV
;
A
#
# COMPACT_ATOMS: atom_id res chain seq x y z
N ASP A 1 18.36 -8.64 -3.48
CA ASP A 1 18.22 -9.94 -4.16
C ASP A 1 17.39 -9.88 -5.45
N ALA A 2 16.14 -9.37 -5.43
CA ALA A 2 15.28 -9.29 -6.63
C ALA A 2 15.89 -8.52 -7.84
N VAL A 3 16.52 -7.36 -7.61
CA VAL A 3 17.17 -6.57 -8.67
C VAL A 3 18.29 -7.36 -9.36
N ALA A 4 19.12 -8.05 -8.57
CA ALA A 4 20.21 -8.87 -9.13
C ALA A 4 19.67 -10.02 -9.98
N LYS A 5 18.57 -10.66 -9.55
CA LYS A 5 17.88 -11.71 -10.31
C LYS A 5 17.33 -11.17 -11.65
N PHE A 6 16.72 -9.99 -11.63
CA PHE A 6 16.24 -9.32 -12.84
C PHE A 6 17.40 -8.98 -13.78
N SER A 7 18.46 -8.33 -13.29
CA SER A 7 19.63 -8.01 -14.10
C SER A 7 20.23 -9.26 -14.74
N LYS A 8 20.39 -10.34 -13.97
CA LYS A 8 20.88 -11.62 -14.51
C LYS A 8 19.99 -12.17 -15.61
N TYR A 9 18.67 -12.13 -15.43
CA TYR A 9 17.71 -12.55 -16.46
C TYR A 9 17.84 -11.72 -17.74
N VAL A 10 17.98 -10.40 -17.62
CA VAL A 10 18.18 -9.50 -18.77
C VAL A 10 19.48 -9.83 -19.50
N PHE A 11 20.61 -9.89 -18.79
CA PHE A 11 21.91 -10.18 -19.40
C PHE A 11 21.96 -11.55 -20.08
N SER A 12 21.42 -12.59 -19.44
CA SER A 12 21.41 -13.94 -20.02
C SER A 12 20.60 -14.02 -21.32
N ASN A 13 19.45 -13.34 -21.40
CA ASN A 13 18.64 -13.35 -22.63
C ASN A 13 19.27 -12.50 -23.74
N LEU A 14 19.85 -11.34 -23.42
CA LEU A 14 20.56 -10.52 -24.40
C LEU A 14 21.77 -11.26 -24.99
N ASN A 15 22.55 -11.97 -24.17
CA ASN A 15 23.68 -12.78 -24.63
C ASN A 15 23.24 -13.93 -25.56
N ASN A 16 22.02 -14.43 -25.41
CA ASN A 16 21.43 -15.45 -26.28
C ASN A 16 20.71 -14.85 -27.51
N HIS A 17 20.90 -13.54 -27.78
CA HIS A 17 20.23 -12.81 -28.85
C HIS A 17 18.69 -12.81 -28.75
N ASN A 18 18.13 -13.07 -27.56
CA ASN A 18 16.69 -12.94 -27.33
C ASN A 18 16.31 -11.48 -27.07
N HIS A 19 15.09 -11.10 -27.48
CA HIS A 19 14.52 -9.82 -27.12
C HIS A 19 14.01 -9.83 -25.68
N VAL A 20 14.28 -8.75 -24.95
CA VAL A 20 13.80 -8.55 -23.58
C VAL A 20 13.06 -7.22 -23.50
N SER A 21 11.90 -7.22 -22.87
CA SER A 21 11.13 -6.01 -22.57
C SER A 21 10.78 -5.99 -21.09
N GLY A 22 10.85 -4.81 -20.48
CA GLY A 22 10.50 -4.59 -19.08
C GLY A 22 9.46 -3.49 -18.96
N VAL A 23 8.48 -3.70 -18.09
CA VAL A 23 7.48 -2.69 -17.72
C VAL A 23 7.73 -2.31 -16.27
N PHE A 24 7.90 -1.02 -16.02
CA PHE A 24 8.09 -0.47 -14.69
C PHE A 24 6.88 0.40 -14.35
N CYS A 25 6.17 0.04 -13.29
CA CYS A 25 4.99 0.75 -12.82
C CYS A 25 5.27 1.43 -11.49
N ASP A 26 4.89 2.70 -11.37
CA ASP A 26 4.91 3.42 -10.10
C ASP A 26 3.47 3.66 -9.61
N LEU A 27 3.23 3.34 -8.35
CA LEU A 27 1.89 3.42 -7.74
C LEU A 27 1.72 4.78 -7.07
N SER A 28 0.90 5.64 -7.68
CA SER A 28 0.56 6.95 -7.12
C SER A 28 -0.17 6.80 -5.78
N ARG A 29 0.35 7.46 -4.73
CA ARG A 29 -0.26 7.49 -3.38
C ARG A 29 -0.63 6.08 -2.88
N ALA A 30 0.30 5.13 -3.02
CA ALA A 30 0.02 3.70 -2.82
C ALA A 30 -0.60 3.40 -1.44
N PHE A 31 -0.11 4.04 -0.37
CA PHE A 31 -0.66 3.88 0.97
C PHE A 31 -2.00 4.56 1.20
N ASP A 32 -2.32 5.63 0.46
CA ASP A 32 -3.56 6.41 0.64
C ASP A 32 -4.73 5.84 -0.17
N THR A 33 -4.44 4.94 -1.11
CA THR A 33 -5.40 4.36 -2.06
C THR A 33 -5.85 2.95 -1.69
N VAL A 34 -5.42 2.44 -0.53
CA VAL A 34 -5.82 1.12 -0.03
C VAL A 34 -7.31 1.12 0.33
N ASN A 35 -8.11 0.31 -0.35
CA ASN A 35 -9.53 0.19 -0.03
C ASN A 35 -9.73 -0.69 1.21
N HIS A 36 -10.37 -0.15 2.26
CA HIS A 36 -10.53 -0.84 3.54
C HIS A 36 -11.31 -2.15 3.45
N LEU A 37 -12.42 -2.17 2.69
CA LEU A 37 -13.25 -3.37 2.54
C LEU A 37 -12.49 -4.48 1.81
N LYS A 38 -11.80 -4.13 0.71
CA LYS A 38 -10.96 -5.09 -0.02
C LYS A 38 -9.83 -5.64 0.86
N LEU A 39 -9.17 -4.78 1.64
CA LEU A 39 -8.12 -5.19 2.56
C LEU A 39 -8.68 -6.16 3.62
N LEU A 40 -9.78 -5.82 4.28
CA LEU A 40 -10.40 -6.69 5.30
C LEU A 40 -10.81 -8.05 4.73
N ASN A 41 -11.40 -8.09 3.53
CA ASN A 41 -11.73 -9.34 2.85
C ASN A 41 -10.47 -10.18 2.57
N LYS A 42 -9.37 -9.55 2.13
CA LYS A 42 -8.09 -10.26 1.93
C LYS A 42 -7.53 -10.83 3.23
N LEU A 43 -7.56 -10.06 4.32
CA LEU A 43 -7.11 -10.53 5.63
C LEU A 43 -7.89 -11.78 6.07
N GLU A 44 -9.21 -11.78 5.86
CA GLU A 44 -10.07 -12.93 6.16
C GLU A 44 -9.75 -14.16 5.30
N LEU A 45 -9.47 -13.96 4.01
CA LEU A 45 -9.02 -15.00 3.08
C LEU A 45 -7.65 -15.59 3.47
N TYR A 46 -6.74 -14.75 3.97
CA TYR A 46 -5.45 -15.18 4.53
C TYR A 46 -5.58 -15.85 5.91
N GLY A 47 -6.79 -15.98 6.46
CA GLY A 47 -7.05 -16.68 7.70
C GLY A 47 -7.05 -15.80 8.95
N ILE A 48 -6.88 -14.48 8.81
CA ILE A 48 -7.01 -13.53 9.93
C ILE A 48 -8.49 -13.32 10.20
N ARG A 49 -8.99 -13.90 11.29
CA ARG A 49 -10.42 -13.96 11.61
C ARG A 49 -10.72 -13.54 13.05
N GLY A 50 -12.01 -13.50 13.40
CA GLY A 50 -12.48 -13.29 14.77
C GLY A 50 -11.99 -11.97 15.38
N CYS A 51 -11.37 -12.03 16.55
CA CYS A 51 -10.90 -10.84 17.27
C CYS A 51 -9.87 -10.03 16.50
N ALA A 52 -8.92 -10.69 15.81
CA ALA A 52 -7.89 -10.00 15.04
C ALA A 52 -8.49 -9.21 13.87
N LEU A 53 -9.43 -9.82 13.12
CA LEU A 53 -10.10 -9.13 12.02
C LEU A 53 -10.97 -7.96 12.50
N ARG A 54 -11.69 -8.14 13.62
CA ARG A 54 -12.46 -7.05 14.26
C ARG A 54 -11.55 -5.91 14.70
N TRP A 55 -10.37 -6.23 15.23
CA TRP A 55 -9.36 -5.25 15.60
C TRP A 55 -8.86 -4.47 14.37
N PHE A 56 -8.52 -5.14 13.26
CA PHE A 56 -8.14 -4.46 12.01
C PHE A 56 -9.27 -3.60 11.44
N LYS A 57 -10.52 -4.06 11.51
CA LYS A 57 -11.68 -3.24 11.13
C LYS A 57 -11.75 -1.97 11.98
N SER A 58 -11.64 -2.09 13.29
CA SER A 58 -11.60 -0.94 14.21
C SER A 58 -10.38 -0.04 13.98
N TYR A 59 -9.25 -0.60 13.56
CA TYR A 59 -8.02 0.12 13.26
C TYR A 59 -8.17 1.01 12.02
N LEU A 60 -8.94 0.57 11.01
CA LEU A 60 -9.14 1.30 9.76
C LEU A 60 -10.37 2.22 9.79
N SER A 61 -11.42 1.89 10.54
CA SER A 61 -12.66 2.66 10.59
C SER A 61 -12.60 3.89 11.51
N ASN A 62 -13.50 4.86 11.26
CA ASN A 62 -13.69 6.08 12.06
C ASN A 62 -12.39 6.88 12.24
N ARG A 63 -11.59 6.98 11.18
CA ARG A 63 -10.35 7.75 11.16
C ARG A 63 -10.63 9.11 10.56
N TYR A 64 -10.08 10.15 11.17
CA TYR A 64 -10.22 11.52 10.70
C TYR A 64 -8.84 12.17 10.59
N GLN A 65 -8.68 13.06 9.64
CA GLN A 65 -7.46 13.83 9.41
C GLN A 65 -7.77 15.32 9.27
N SER A 66 -6.82 16.16 9.67
CA SER A 66 -6.86 17.61 9.45
C SER A 66 -5.44 18.08 9.14
N VAL A 67 -5.29 19.13 8.34
CA VAL A 67 -4.00 19.73 8.02
C VAL A 67 -3.82 21.00 8.84
N GLN A 68 -2.66 21.16 9.48
CA GLN A 68 -2.27 22.40 10.14
C GLN A 68 -1.00 22.94 9.47
N VAL A 69 -1.01 24.23 9.13
CA VAL A 69 0.13 24.94 8.54
C VAL A 69 0.46 26.13 9.43
N THR A 70 1.73 26.23 9.84
CA THR A 70 2.26 27.36 10.61
C THR A 70 3.30 28.07 9.76
N ASN A 71 3.15 29.39 9.59
CA ASN A 71 4.10 30.24 8.88
C ASN A 71 4.35 31.54 9.68
N SER A 72 5.13 32.47 9.12
CA SER A 72 5.45 33.76 9.75
C SER A 72 4.24 34.65 10.03
N PHE A 73 3.08 34.37 9.41
CA PHE A 73 1.84 35.13 9.56
C PHE A 73 0.84 34.46 10.53
N GLY A 74 1.17 33.27 11.06
CA GLY A 74 0.34 32.57 12.05
C GLY A 74 0.15 31.09 11.77
N THR A 75 -0.86 30.50 12.40
CA THR A 75 -1.24 29.09 12.25
C THR A 75 -2.66 28.97 11.72
N ALA A 76 -2.84 28.19 10.65
CA ALA A 76 -4.13 27.83 10.08
C ALA A 76 -4.34 26.32 10.18
N LYS A 77 -5.57 25.90 10.48
CA LYS A 77 -5.95 24.48 10.59
C LYS A 77 -7.22 24.22 9.79
N SER A 78 -7.24 23.13 9.02
CA SER A 78 -8.43 22.68 8.29
C SER A 78 -9.42 21.99 9.23
N ASP A 79 -10.66 21.85 8.76
CA ASP A 79 -11.62 20.94 9.38
C ASP A 79 -11.14 19.49 9.34
N PHE A 80 -11.75 18.67 10.21
CA PHE A 80 -11.54 17.23 10.19
C PHE A 80 -12.32 16.59 9.04
N VAL A 81 -11.63 15.74 8.28
CA VAL A 81 -12.21 14.96 7.18
C VAL A 81 -12.04 13.48 7.48
N GLU A 82 -13.08 12.70 7.24
CA GLU A 82 -13.03 11.24 7.40
C GLU A 82 -12.10 10.59 6.37
N VAL A 83 -11.31 9.63 6.83
CA VAL A 83 -10.38 8.84 6.02
C VAL A 83 -11.07 7.55 5.61
N SER A 84 -11.63 7.54 4.40
CA SER A 84 -12.36 6.39 3.84
C SER A 84 -11.48 5.40 3.06
N MET A 85 -10.23 5.77 2.78
CA MET A 85 -9.25 4.95 2.09
C MET A 85 -7.86 5.16 2.69
N GLY A 86 -7.00 4.19 2.43
CA GLY A 86 -5.61 4.19 2.83
C GLY A 86 -5.36 3.54 4.18
N VAL A 87 -4.09 3.38 4.51
CA VAL A 87 -3.64 2.94 5.84
C VAL A 87 -3.04 4.13 6.59
N PRO A 88 -3.10 4.15 7.93
CA PRO A 88 -2.51 5.24 8.69
C PRO A 88 -1.01 5.39 8.40
N GLN A 89 -0.62 6.51 7.78
CA GLN A 89 0.77 6.81 7.48
C GLN A 89 1.58 6.99 8.78
N GLY A 90 2.84 6.55 8.78
CA GLY A 90 3.69 6.55 9.98
C GLY A 90 3.36 5.45 10.99
N SER A 91 2.40 4.57 10.71
CA SER A 91 2.14 3.40 11.53
C SER A 91 3.06 2.22 11.19
N ILE A 92 3.35 1.40 12.19
CA ILE A 92 4.13 0.15 12.03
C ILE A 92 3.39 -0.84 11.12
N LEU A 93 2.06 -0.85 11.16
CA LEU A 93 1.24 -1.81 10.41
C LEU A 93 0.95 -1.38 8.98
N GLY A 94 1.10 -0.09 8.63
CA GLY A 94 0.85 0.42 7.28
C GLY A 94 1.60 -0.36 6.19
N PRO A 95 2.93 -0.53 6.29
CA PRO A 95 3.71 -1.35 5.35
C PRO A 95 3.25 -2.81 5.25
N LEU A 96 2.93 -3.44 6.39
CA LEU A 96 2.45 -4.83 6.40
C LEU A 96 1.09 -4.98 5.71
N LEU A 97 0.15 -4.09 6.04
CA LEU A 97 -1.19 -4.09 5.43
C LEU A 97 -1.12 -3.81 3.94
N PHE A 98 -0.23 -2.91 3.50
CA PHE A 98 0.00 -2.65 2.09
C PHE A 98 0.59 -3.87 1.37
N ALA A 99 1.59 -4.54 1.96
CA ALA A 99 2.18 -5.76 1.39
C ALA A 99 1.12 -6.86 1.22
N LEU A 100 0.28 -7.09 2.22
CA LEU A 100 -0.84 -8.03 2.14
C LEU A 100 -1.89 -7.60 1.09
N TYR A 101 -2.11 -6.28 0.94
CA TYR A 101 -3.02 -5.74 -0.04
C TYR A 101 -2.58 -5.97 -1.50
N VAL A 102 -1.27 -5.94 -1.78
CA VAL A 102 -0.72 -6.11 -3.14
C VAL A 102 -0.22 -7.53 -3.44
N ASN A 103 -0.30 -8.44 -2.47
CA ASN A 103 0.30 -9.78 -2.59
C ASN A 103 -0.28 -10.62 -3.75
N ASP A 104 -1.54 -10.39 -4.13
CA ASP A 104 -2.20 -11.01 -5.28
C ASP A 104 -2.01 -10.24 -6.60
N PHE A 105 -1.27 -9.13 -6.61
CA PHE A 105 -1.04 -8.33 -7.81
C PHE A 105 -0.37 -9.14 -8.92
N SER A 106 0.51 -10.08 -8.55
CA SER A 106 1.17 -11.00 -9.48
C SER A 106 0.22 -11.98 -10.20
N SER A 107 -1.00 -12.17 -9.71
CA SER A 107 -2.02 -12.99 -10.38
C SER A 107 -2.86 -12.22 -11.39
N CYS A 108 -2.78 -10.88 -11.37
CA CYS A 108 -3.52 -9.99 -12.24
C CYS A 108 -2.70 -9.48 -13.45
N VAL A 109 -1.37 -9.71 -13.43
CA VAL A 109 -0.41 -9.27 -14.45
C VAL A 109 0.29 -10.49 -15.01
#